data_AF-A0A1A8VYV1-F1
#
_entry.id   AF-A0A1A8VYV1-F1
#
_cell.length_a   1.000
_cell.length_b   1.000
_cell.length_c   1.000
_cell.angle_alpha   90.00
_cell.angle_beta   90.00
_cell.angle_gamma   90.00
#
_symmetry.space_group_name_H-M   'P 1'
#
loop_
_entity.id
_entity.type
_entity.pdbx_description
1 polymer ?
#
loop_
_entity_poly.entity_id
_entity_poly.type
_entity_poly.pdbx_seq_one_letter_code
_entity_poly.pdbx_strand_id
1 'polypeptide(L)'
;MGRGRGQTSCAHLFTIPKKGFYKVLQDYNHIDNFLIVASKSDKKNCMLLQHIKSELKIDRIVDRNCHLAECSSKTGHGVESSMNWLFNQLMIRRRKNFCFIK
;
A
#
# COMPACT_ATOMS: atom_id res chain seq x y z
N MET A 1 -35.80 18.43 -0.38
CA MET A 1 -34.78 19.25 0.31
C MET A 1 -33.78 18.32 0.96
N GLY A 2 -32.55 18.29 0.43
CA GLY A 2 -31.51 17.33 0.81
C GLY A 2 -30.80 17.69 2.10
N ARG A 3 -30.66 16.70 2.98
CA ARG A 3 -29.72 16.72 4.11
C ARG A 3 -28.97 15.40 4.12
N GLY A 4 -27.65 15.49 4.13
CA GLY A 4 -26.75 14.34 4.21
C GLY A 4 -25.37 14.62 3.64
N ARG A 5 -24.73 15.73 4.04
CA ARG A 5 -23.27 15.88 3.91
C ARG A 5 -22.63 14.91 4.92
N GLY A 6 -22.59 13.63 4.56
CA GLY A 6 -21.73 12.65 5.19
C GLY A 6 -20.31 12.86 4.71
N GLN A 7 -19.62 13.85 5.30
CA GLN A 7 -18.16 13.85 5.33
C GLN A 7 -17.73 12.66 6.20
N THR A 8 -17.73 11.46 5.65
CA THR A 8 -16.96 10.37 6.23
C THR A 8 -15.50 10.58 5.82
N SER A 9 -14.82 11.34 6.66
CA SER A 9 -13.38 11.23 6.87
C SER A 9 -13.03 9.74 6.94
N CYS A 10 -12.41 9.19 5.90
CA CYS A 10 -11.79 7.86 5.95
C CYS A 10 -10.82 7.68 4.79
N ALA A 11 -9.57 7.47 5.17
CA ALA A 11 -8.40 7.10 4.39
C ALA A 11 -7.79 8.22 3.51
N HIS A 12 -6.56 8.56 3.86
CA HIS A 12 -5.48 8.97 2.95
C HIS A 12 -5.29 7.93 1.83
N LEU A 13 -6.32 7.69 1.01
CA LEU A 13 -6.25 6.83 -0.16
C LEU A 13 -5.83 7.69 -1.34
N PHE A 14 -4.56 8.04 -1.22
CA PHE A 14 -3.76 8.88 -2.06
C PHE A 14 -3.83 8.33 -3.50
N THR A 15 -4.64 8.95 -4.36
CA THR A 15 -4.42 8.93 -5.80
C THR A 15 -3.11 9.68 -6.02
N ILE A 16 -1.99 9.03 -5.75
CA ILE A 16 -0.71 9.68 -5.87
C ILE A 16 -0.38 9.72 -7.37
N PRO A 17 -0.39 10.89 -8.02
CA PRO A 17 0.24 11.00 -9.33
C PRO A 17 1.69 10.54 -9.16
N LYS A 18 2.24 9.74 -10.09
CA LYS A 18 3.58 9.09 -9.99
C LYS A 18 4.64 9.91 -9.24
N LYS A 19 4.69 11.23 -9.48
CA LYS A 19 5.57 12.18 -8.80
C LYS A 19 5.47 12.15 -7.27
N GLY A 20 4.26 12.13 -6.70
CA GLY A 20 4.08 12.06 -5.26
C GLY A 20 4.52 10.71 -4.68
N PHE A 21 4.56 9.63 -5.49
CA PHE A 21 4.79 8.28 -4.99
C PHE A 21 6.27 8.11 -4.73
N TYR A 22 7.09 8.52 -5.70
CA TYR A 22 8.53 8.61 -5.51
C TYR A 22 8.92 9.64 -4.45
N LYS A 23 8.17 10.75 -4.31
CA LYS A 23 8.41 11.68 -3.22
C LYS A 23 8.20 11.01 -1.86
N VAL A 24 7.11 10.26 -1.67
CA VAL A 24 6.88 9.48 -0.44
C VAL A 24 8.00 8.46 -0.22
N LEU A 25 8.45 7.74 -1.25
CA LEU A 25 9.58 6.82 -1.12
C LEU A 25 10.86 7.52 -0.67
N GLN A 26 11.12 8.74 -1.16
CA GLN A 26 12.26 9.57 -0.76
C GLN A 26 12.13 10.09 0.68
N ASP A 27 10.97 10.63 1.03
CA ASP A 27 10.68 11.17 2.37
C ASP A 27 10.80 10.08 3.45
N TYR A 28 10.49 8.83 3.09
CA TYR A 28 10.58 7.65 3.97
C TYR A 28 11.74 6.70 3.57
N ASN A 29 12.90 7.23 3.21
CA ASN A 29 14.09 6.46 2.81
C ASN A 29 14.68 5.50 3.88
N HIS A 30 14.19 5.54 5.12
CA HIS A 30 14.62 4.67 6.22
C HIS A 30 13.68 3.46 6.40
N ILE A 31 12.61 3.38 5.60
CA ILE A 31 11.63 2.30 5.62
C ILE A 31 11.94 1.32 4.50
N ASP A 32 12.11 0.04 4.83
CA ASP A 32 12.51 -0.98 3.85
C ASP A 32 11.32 -1.68 3.18
N ASN A 33 10.15 -1.64 3.81
CA ASN A 33 8.96 -2.38 3.38
C ASN A 33 7.81 -1.43 3.10
N PHE A 34 7.26 -1.50 1.89
CA PHE A 34 6.14 -0.67 1.46
C PHE A 34 4.98 -1.55 1.01
N LEU A 35 3.85 -1.41 1.69
CA LEU A 35 2.58 -1.97 1.25
C LEU A 35 1.83 -0.92 0.41
N ILE A 36 1.56 -1.26 -0.84
CA ILE A 36 0.82 -0.42 -1.79
C ILE A 36 -0.55 -1.06 -1.98
N VAL A 37 -1.60 -0.33 -1.63
CA VAL A 37 -2.98 -0.84 -1.69
C VAL A 37 -3.71 -0.24 -2.88
N ALA A 38 -4.00 -1.07 -3.87
CA ALA A 38 -4.94 -0.77 -4.95
C ALA A 38 -6.37 -0.96 -4.44
N SER A 39 -6.96 0.11 -3.91
CA SER A 39 -8.31 0.08 -3.35
C SER A 39 -9.41 0.31 -4.39
N LYS A 40 -10.65 -0.06 -4.07
CA LYS A 40 -11.87 0.04 -4.91
C LYS A 40 -11.93 -0.97 -6.05
N SER A 41 -11.35 -2.15 -5.87
CA SER A 41 -11.47 -3.26 -6.83
C SER A 41 -12.89 -3.76 -7.06
N ASP A 42 -13.84 -3.36 -6.21
CA ASP A 42 -15.27 -3.65 -6.39
C ASP A 42 -15.94 -2.86 -7.52
N LYS A 43 -15.23 -1.91 -8.16
CA LYS A 43 -15.76 -1.11 -9.28
C LYS A 43 -15.39 -1.72 -10.63
N LYS A 44 -16.37 -1.79 -11.55
CA LYS A 44 -16.22 -2.35 -12.92
C LYS A 44 -15.17 -1.68 -13.80
N ASN A 45 -14.79 -0.42 -13.52
CA ASN A 45 -13.73 0.32 -14.22
C ASN A 45 -12.50 0.55 -13.33
N CYS A 46 -12.21 -0.36 -12.40
CA CYS A 46 -10.97 -0.28 -11.63
C CYS A 46 -9.76 -0.60 -12.52
N MET A 47 -8.63 0.05 -12.23
CA MET A 47 -7.38 -0.20 -12.94
C MET A 47 -6.82 -1.56 -12.51
N LEU A 48 -6.47 -2.40 -13.48
CA LEU A 48 -5.84 -3.71 -13.21
C LEU A 48 -4.52 -3.53 -12.47
N LEU A 49 -4.19 -4.45 -11.56
CA LEU A 49 -2.93 -4.43 -10.81
C LEU A 49 -1.70 -4.32 -11.71
N GLN A 50 -1.69 -5.01 -12.86
CA GLN A 50 -0.59 -4.95 -13.83
C GLN A 50 -0.37 -3.53 -14.37
N HIS A 51 -1.46 -2.80 -14.61
CA HIS A 51 -1.39 -1.41 -15.06
C HIS A 51 -0.84 -0.52 -13.96
N ILE A 52 -1.31 -0.67 -12.72
CA ILE A 52 -0.78 0.08 -11.57
C ILE A 52 0.72 -0.19 -11.38
N LYS A 53 1.13 -1.46 -11.47
CA LYS A 53 2.52 -1.91 -11.33
C LYS A 53 3.43 -1.28 -12.38
N SER A 54 3.00 -1.30 -13.64
CA SER A 54 3.70 -0.67 -14.76
C SER A 54 3.72 0.86 -14.63
N GLU A 55 2.60 1.44 -14.21
CA GLU A 55 2.42 2.88 -14.10
C GLU A 55 3.33 3.48 -13.01
N LEU A 56 3.33 2.89 -11.82
CA LEU A 56 4.20 3.24 -10.69
C LEU A 56 5.63 2.69 -10.84
N LYS A 57 5.89 1.90 -11.89
CA LYS A 57 7.16 1.20 -12.14
C LYS A 57 7.71 0.52 -10.88
N ILE A 58 6.85 -0.21 -10.17
CA ILE A 58 7.19 -0.84 -8.88
C ILE A 58 8.38 -1.80 -9.07
N ASP A 59 8.43 -2.50 -10.21
CA ASP A 59 9.53 -3.41 -10.56
C ASP A 59 10.90 -2.73 -10.71
N ARG A 60 10.95 -1.40 -10.82
CA ARG A 60 12.22 -0.65 -10.86
C ARG A 60 12.73 -0.27 -9.47
N ILE A 61 11.95 -0.50 -8.42
CA ILE A 61 12.36 -0.28 -7.04
C ILE A 61 13.10 -1.53 -6.58
N VAL A 62 14.43 -1.45 -6.53
CA VAL A 62 15.31 -2.59 -6.20
C VAL A 62 15.87 -2.55 -4.79
N ASP A 63 15.83 -1.38 -4.16
CA ASP A 63 16.36 -1.12 -2.81
C ASP A 63 15.31 -1.32 -1.71
N ARG A 64 14.05 -1.56 -2.09
CA ARG A 64 12.91 -1.72 -1.16
C ARG A 64 12.08 -2.94 -1.47
N ASN A 65 11.47 -3.49 -0.43
CA ASN A 65 10.48 -4.54 -0.55
C ASN A 65 9.09 -3.94 -0.72
N CYS A 66 8.63 -3.84 -1.96
CA CYS A 66 7.31 -3.31 -2.30
C CYS A 66 6.32 -4.45 -2.59
N HIS A 67 5.16 -4.42 -1.93
CA HIS A 67 4.06 -5.33 -2.22
C HIS A 67 2.83 -4.56 -2.70
N LEU A 68 2.30 -4.93 -3.86
CA LEU A 68 1.07 -4.37 -4.40
C LEU A 68 -0.08 -5.34 -4.13
N ALA A 69 -1.09 -4.89 -3.39
CA ALA A 69 -2.26 -5.68 -3.05
C ALA A 69 -3.54 -5.05 -3.60
N GLU A 70 -4.44 -5.87 -4.11
CA GLU A 70 -5.78 -5.48 -4.48
C GLU A 70 -6.73 -5.57 -3.30
N CYS A 71 -7.33 -4.45 -2.92
CA CYS A 71 -8.23 -4.40 -1.79
C CYS A 71 -9.56 -3.73 -2.14
N SER A 72 -10.62 -4.14 -1.43
CA SER A 72 -11.89 -3.40 -1.43
C SER A 72 -12.23 -3.00 -0.01
N SER A 73 -12.33 -1.69 0.23
CA SER A 73 -12.80 -1.17 1.50
C SER A 73 -14.28 -1.48 1.75
N LYS A 74 -15.05 -1.77 0.70
CA LYS A 74 -16.48 -2.07 0.80
C LYS A 74 -16.73 -3.51 1.25
N THR A 75 -15.98 -4.47 0.70
CA THR A 75 -16.15 -5.89 1.02
C THR A 75 -15.14 -6.42 2.03
N GLY A 76 -14.08 -5.65 2.31
CA GLY A 76 -12.94 -6.11 3.12
C GLY A 76 -11.97 -7.01 2.34
N HIS A 77 -12.22 -7.28 1.07
CA HIS A 77 -11.34 -8.12 0.24
C HIS A 77 -9.90 -7.61 0.26
N GLY A 78 -8.94 -8.53 0.38
CA GLY A 78 -7.49 -8.25 0.33
C GLY A 78 -6.90 -7.53 1.54
N VAL A 79 -7.73 -6.95 2.42
CA VAL A 79 -7.25 -6.18 3.59
C VAL A 79 -6.48 -7.09 4.56
N GLU A 80 -7.05 -8.22 4.95
CA GLU A 80 -6.40 -9.14 5.88
C GLU A 80 -5.08 -9.69 5.32
N SER A 81 -5.10 -10.21 4.08
CA SER A 81 -3.92 -10.78 3.44
C SER A 81 -2.79 -9.75 3.26
N SER A 82 -3.14 -8.52 2.87
CA SER A 82 -2.18 -7.43 2.69
C SER A 82 -1.54 -6.98 4.01
N MET A 83 -2.34 -6.88 5.07
CA MET A 83 -1.85 -6.58 6.41
C MET A 83 -0.98 -7.71 6.98
N ASN A 84 -1.38 -8.97 6.76
CA ASN A 84 -0.60 -10.12 7.18
C ASN A 84 0.78 -10.15 6.51
N TRP A 85 0.86 -9.82 5.22
CA TRP A 85 2.14 -9.65 4.53
C TRP A 85 3.02 -8.59 5.22
N LEU A 86 2.45 -7.42 5.52
CA LEU A 86 3.19 -6.33 6.17
C LEU A 86 3.68 -6.73 7.57
N PHE A 87 2.81 -7.36 8.37
CA PHE A 87 3.18 -7.85 9.70
C PHE A 87 4.31 -8.87 9.65
N ASN A 88 4.28 -9.79 8.68
CA ASN A 88 5.36 -10.76 8.49
C ASN A 88 6.71 -10.06 8.22
N GLN A 89 6.74 -9.00 7.43
CA GLN A 89 7.97 -8.24 7.20
C GLN A 89 8.49 -7.58 8.49
N LEU A 90 7.60 -7.00 9.29
CA LEU A 90 7.96 -6.37 10.57
C LEU A 90 8.46 -7.39 11.59
N MET A 91 7.87 -8.58 11.64
CA MET A 91 8.30 -9.67 12.52
C MET A 91 9.67 -10.23 12.12
N ILE A 92 9.94 -10.38 10.82
CA ILE A 92 11.27 -10.79 10.32
C ILE A 92 12.33 -9.77 10.73
N ARG A 93 12.05 -8.47 10.58
CA ARG A 93 12.97 -7.41 11.00
C ARG A 93 13.27 -7.48 12.51
N ARG A 94 12.24 -7.71 13.33
CA ARG A 94 12.41 -7.83 14.80
C ARG A 94 13.29 -9.02 15.17
N ARG A 95 13.13 -10.18 14.51
CA ARG A 95 13.98 -11.37 14.74
C ARG A 95 15.44 -11.10 14.39
N LYS A 96 15.71 -10.47 13.24
CA LYS A 96 17.07 -10.09 12.83
C LYS A 96 17.73 -9.19 13.89
N ASN A 97 17.04 -8.14 14.32
CA ASN A 97 17.57 -7.23 15.34
C ASN A 97 17.86 -7.94 16.68
N PHE A 98 17.06 -8.95 17.06
CA PHE A 98 17.29 -9.71 18.28
C PHE A 98 18.53 -10.62 18.20
N CYS A 99 18.84 -11.16 17.03
CA CYS A 99 20.03 -12.00 16.82
C CYS A 99 21.35 -11.22 16.87
N PHE A 100 21.34 -9.90 16.63
CA PHE A 100 22.52 -9.03 16.69
C PHE A 100 22.79 -8.42 18.09
N ILE A 101 21.93 -8.69 19.09
CA ILE A 101 22.14 -8.27 20.49
C ILE A 101 22.66 -9.46 21.30
N LYS A 102 23.74 -10.10 20.83
CA LYS A 102 24.38 -11.21 21.55
C LYS A 102 25.88 -11.03 21.59
#